data_AF-A0AB34PDL7-F1
#
_entry.id   AF-A0AB34PDL7-F1
#
_cell.length_a   1.000
_cell.length_b   1.000
_cell.length_c   1.000
_cell.angle_alpha   90.00
_cell.angle_beta   90.00
_cell.angle_gamma   90.00
#
_symmetry.space_group_name_H-M   'P 1'
#
loop_
_entity.id
_entity.type
_entity.pdbx_description
1 polymer ?
#
loop_
_entity_poly.entity_id
_entity_poly.type
_entity_poly.pdbx_seq_one_letter_code
_entity_poly.pdbx_strand_id
1 'polypeptide(L)'
;MTLPEGFHWTEAYQHQEGPPRMLALGSTGVARLEQRVDNGAWFILLDYHLPYEQRCKRQRNCTTFASGQAGAEMWVCRHEARLRREIAEINAARPKHLGAG
;
A
#
# COMPACT_ATOMS: atom_id res chain seq x y z
N MET A 1 12.42 9.38 -6.68
CA MET A 1 11.36 9.89 -7.60
C MET A 1 10.37 10.65 -6.76
N THR A 2 9.63 11.60 -7.31
CA THR A 2 8.53 12.24 -6.56
C THR A 2 7.29 11.37 -6.70
N LEU A 3 6.61 11.09 -5.58
CA LEU A 3 5.34 10.38 -5.59
C LEU A 3 4.25 11.22 -6.30
N PRO A 4 3.31 10.59 -7.02
CA PRO A 4 2.18 11.33 -7.58
C PRO A 4 1.30 11.94 -6.48
N GLU A 5 0.51 12.94 -6.84
CA GLU A 5 -0.29 13.71 -5.87
C GLU A 5 -1.20 12.83 -5.00
N GLY A 6 -1.17 13.05 -3.68
CA GLY A 6 -1.97 12.31 -2.71
C GLY A 6 -1.39 10.95 -2.30
N PHE A 7 -0.38 10.45 -3.01
CA PHE A 7 0.38 9.29 -2.56
C PHE A 7 1.44 9.70 -1.54
N HIS A 8 1.52 8.95 -0.44
CA HIS A 8 2.49 9.20 0.62
C HIS A 8 2.83 7.93 1.39
N TRP A 9 4.01 7.92 2.00
CA TRP A 9 4.42 6.89 2.93
C TRP A 9 3.86 7.19 4.32
N THR A 10 3.31 6.16 4.98
CA THR A 10 2.75 6.22 6.33
C THR A 10 3.08 4.95 7.11
N GLU A 11 2.81 4.97 8.40
CA GLU A 11 2.97 3.81 9.28
C GLU A 11 1.97 2.72 8.91
N ALA A 12 2.40 1.46 8.95
CA ALA A 12 1.51 0.34 8.66
C ALA A 12 0.61 -0.05 9.86
N TYR A 13 0.97 0.37 11.08
CA TYR A 13 0.25 0.15 12.33
C TYR A 13 0.68 1.19 13.39
N GLN A 14 -0.16 1.44 14.39
CA GLN A 14 -0.07 2.56 15.36
C GLN A 14 1.24 2.65 16.18
N HIS A 15 1.98 1.55 16.31
CA HIS A 15 3.22 1.49 17.10
C HIS A 15 4.39 0.99 16.26
N GLN A 16 4.39 1.33 14.98
CA GLN A 16 5.45 0.92 14.08
C GLN A 16 6.74 1.68 14.37
N GLU A 17 7.79 0.93 14.70
CA GLU A 17 9.13 1.49 14.83
C GLU A 17 9.85 1.58 13.47
N GLY A 18 10.67 2.62 13.34
CA GLY A 18 11.49 2.86 12.16
C GLY A 18 10.74 3.55 11.01
N PRO A 19 11.25 3.45 9.77
CA PRO A 19 10.69 4.20 8.64
C PRO A 19 9.28 3.72 8.28
N PRO A 20 8.43 4.59 7.69
CA PRO A 20 7.08 4.24 7.25
C PRO A 20 7.12 3.08 6.25
N ARG A 21 6.18 2.13 6.38
CA ARG A 21 6.18 0.89 5.59
C ARG A 21 4.94 0.74 4.72
N MET A 22 3.97 1.63 4.81
CA MET A 22 2.77 1.61 3.99
C MET A 22 2.78 2.76 3.00
N LEU A 23 2.59 2.47 1.72
CA LEU A 23 2.34 3.46 0.69
C LEU A 23 0.83 3.59 0.52
N ALA A 24 0.30 4.79 0.71
CA ALA A 24 -1.14 5.06 0.74
C ALA A 24 -1.53 6.15 -0.26
N LEU A 25 -2.78 6.08 -0.75
CA LEU A 25 -3.48 7.16 -1.43
C LEU A 25 -4.60 7.66 -0.51
N GLY A 26 -4.44 8.86 0.03
CA GLY A 26 -5.29 9.34 1.13
C GLY A 26 -5.23 8.37 2.32
N SER A 27 -6.38 7.91 2.82
CA SER A 27 -6.44 6.95 3.93
C SER A 27 -6.34 5.48 3.51
N THR A 28 -6.14 5.18 2.22
CA THR A 28 -6.17 3.80 1.70
C THR A 28 -4.78 3.31 1.34
N GLY A 29 -4.28 2.28 2.04
CA GLY A 29 -3.01 1.63 1.75
C GLY A 29 -3.04 0.85 0.43
N VAL A 30 -2.16 1.18 -0.51
CA VAL A 30 -2.04 0.52 -1.82
C VAL A 30 -0.89 -0.48 -1.88
N ALA A 31 0.15 -0.28 -1.06
CA ALA A 31 1.24 -1.23 -0.91
C ALA A 31 1.77 -1.22 0.52
N ARG A 32 2.31 -2.35 0.95
CA ARG A 32 2.89 -2.51 2.29
C ARG A 32 4.20 -3.29 2.24
N LEU A 33 5.26 -2.70 2.78
CA LEU A 33 6.52 -3.36 3.04
C LEU A 33 6.43 -4.13 4.36
N GLU A 34 6.91 -5.36 4.34
CA GLU A 34 7.02 -6.21 5.51
C GLU A 34 8.38 -6.89 5.55
N GLN A 35 8.84 -7.14 6.77
CA GLN A 35 10.07 -7.87 7.01
C GLN A 35 9.69 -9.25 7.54
N ARG A 36 10.25 -10.29 6.95
CA ARG A 36 10.04 -11.65 7.43
C ARG A 36 10.76 -11.82 8.76
N VAL A 37 10.09 -12.49 9.71
CA VAL A 37 10.62 -12.75 11.06
C VAL A 37 11.72 -13.82 11.03
N ASP A 38 11.67 -14.75 10.08
CA ASP A 38 12.57 -15.90 10.00
C ASP A 38 14.00 -15.53 9.55
N ASN A 39 14.13 -14.66 8.56
CA ASN A 39 15.43 -14.34 7.93
C ASN A 39 15.68 -12.85 7.75
N GLY A 40 14.79 -11.99 8.23
CA GLY A 40 14.92 -10.54 8.11
C GLY A 40 14.80 -10.02 6.68
N ALA A 41 14.46 -10.86 5.70
CA ALA A 41 14.29 -10.45 4.31
C ALA A 41 13.06 -9.56 4.17
N TRP A 42 13.13 -8.61 3.23
CA TRP A 42 12.02 -7.71 2.95
C TRP A 42 11.16 -8.25 1.82
N PHE A 43 9.87 -7.97 1.89
CA PHE A 43 8.96 -8.17 0.77
C PHE A 43 7.93 -7.05 0.76
N ILE A 44 7.29 -6.86 -0.39
CA ILE A 44 6.20 -5.92 -0.56
C ILE A 44 4.93 -6.65 -0.99
N LEU A 45 3.82 -6.26 -0.38
CA LEU A 45 2.47 -6.62 -0.80
C LEU A 45 1.94 -5.48 -1.66
N LEU A 46 1.78 -5.73 -2.95
CA LEU A 46 1.12 -4.80 -3.88
C LEU A 46 -0.39 -5.04 -3.89
N ASP A 47 -1.14 -4.08 -4.44
CA ASP A 47 -2.60 -4.13 -4.52
C ASP A 47 -3.24 -4.34 -3.13
N TYR A 48 -2.66 -3.71 -2.10
CA TYR A 48 -3.06 -3.90 -0.70
C TYR A 48 -4.47 -3.37 -0.41
N HIS A 49 -5.01 -2.47 -1.23
CA HIS A 49 -6.38 -1.98 -1.13
C HIS A 49 -7.43 -3.02 -1.55
N LEU A 50 -7.03 -4.08 -2.26
CA LEU A 50 -7.93 -5.13 -2.71
C LEU A 50 -8.22 -6.18 -1.62
N PRO A 51 -9.34 -6.91 -1.73
CA PRO A 51 -9.64 -8.05 -0.87
C PRO A 51 -8.52 -9.10 -0.87
N TYR A 52 -8.38 -9.80 0.24
CA TYR A 52 -7.30 -10.77 0.47
C TYR A 52 -7.16 -11.82 -0.65
N GLU A 53 -8.29 -12.31 -1.19
CA GLU A 53 -8.34 -13.29 -2.28
C GLU A 53 -7.66 -12.80 -3.56
N GLN A 54 -7.73 -11.49 -3.83
CA GLN A 54 -7.09 -10.85 -4.97
C GLN A 54 -5.63 -10.46 -4.67
N ARG A 55 -5.31 -10.18 -3.40
CA ARG A 55 -3.98 -9.77 -2.92
C ARG A 55 -2.95 -10.90 -2.91
N CYS A 56 -3.36 -12.14 -2.65
CA CYS A 56 -2.44 -13.28 -2.44
C CYS A 56 -1.43 -13.53 -3.58
N LYS A 57 -1.67 -13.00 -4.78
CA LYS A 57 -0.80 -13.19 -5.96
C LYS A 57 0.19 -12.05 -6.21
N ARG A 58 0.26 -11.07 -5.30
CA ARG A 58 0.95 -9.78 -5.54
C ARG A 58 2.05 -9.49 -4.51
N GLN A 59 2.61 -10.53 -3.90
CA GLN A 59 3.81 -10.43 -3.10
C GLN A 59 5.06 -10.40 -3.99
N ARG A 60 6.01 -9.52 -3.69
CA ARG A 60 7.33 -9.47 -4.34
C ARG A 60 8.43 -9.40 -3.29
N ASN A 61 9.44 -10.25 -3.41
CA ASN A 61 10.61 -10.19 -2.54
C ASN A 61 11.46 -8.96 -2.88
N CYS A 62 12.04 -8.35 -1.86
CA CYS A 62 12.92 -7.19 -1.96
C CYS A 62 14.27 -7.54 -1.32
N THR A 63 15.36 -7.10 -1.93
CA THR A 63 16.70 -7.35 -1.38
C THR A 63 16.94 -6.52 -0.12
N THR A 64 16.39 -5.30 -0.07
CA THR A 64 16.50 -4.37 1.06
C THR A 64 15.22 -3.54 1.19
N PHE A 65 15.01 -2.92 2.37
CA PHE A 65 13.94 -1.94 2.58
C PHE A 65 13.94 -0.83 1.50
N ALA A 66 15.10 -0.21 1.27
CA ALA A 66 15.24 0.86 0.28
C ALA A 66 14.89 0.41 -1.15
N SER A 67 15.28 -0.81 -1.55
CA SER A 67 14.92 -1.37 -2.86
C SER A 67 13.41 -1.59 -2.99
N GLY A 68 12.77 -2.05 -1.92
CA GLY A 68 11.32 -2.22 -1.86
C GLY A 68 10.59 -0.89 -1.95
N GLN A 69 11.08 0.13 -1.24
CA GLN A 69 10.53 1.48 -1.28
C GLN A 69 10.62 2.09 -2.69
N ALA A 70 11.80 2.08 -3.29
CA ALA A 70 12.02 2.60 -4.64
C ALA A 70 11.17 1.85 -5.69
N GLY A 71 11.08 0.52 -5.59
CA GLY A 71 10.24 -0.29 -6.46
C GLY A 71 8.75 0.03 -6.32
N ALA A 72 8.27 0.29 -5.09
CA ALA A 72 6.89 0.69 -4.83
C ALA A 72 6.57 2.07 -5.42
N GLU A 73 7.47 3.03 -5.27
CA GLU A 73 7.35 4.38 -5.85
C GLU A 73 7.24 4.28 -7.38
N MET A 74 8.15 3.53 -8.03
CA MET A 74 8.10 3.28 -9.48
C MET A 74 6.80 2.60 -9.90
N TRP A 75 6.34 1.61 -9.13
CA TRP A 75 5.12 0.89 -9.41
C TRP A 75 3.89 1.78 -9.32
N VAL A 76 3.79 2.65 -8.32
CA VAL A 76 2.70 3.64 -8.20
C VAL A 76 2.71 4.59 -9.37
N CYS A 77 3.87 5.17 -9.73
CA CYS A 77 3.96 6.05 -10.89
C CYS A 77 3.48 5.36 -12.19
N ARG A 78 3.80 4.08 -12.35
CA ARG A 78 3.37 3.30 -13.53
C ARG A 78 1.88 2.95 -13.54
N HIS A 79 1.27 2.78 -12.37
CA HIS A 79 -0.10 2.26 -12.22
C HIS A 79 -1.07 3.28 -11.61
N GLU A 80 -0.68 4.56 -11.57
CA GLU A 80 -1.42 5.62 -10.88
C GLU A 80 -2.91 5.64 -11.27
N ALA A 81 -3.19 5.75 -12.57
CA ALA A 81 -4.56 5.84 -13.08
C ALA A 81 -5.42 4.63 -12.66
N ARG A 82 -4.84 3.43 -12.67
CA ARG A 82 -5.51 2.21 -12.25
C ARG A 82 -5.81 2.23 -10.75
N LEU A 83 -4.81 2.56 -9.92
CA LEU A 83 -4.96 2.62 -8.45
C LEU A 83 -6.01 3.63 -8.03
N ARG A 84 -6.02 4.82 -8.65
CA ARG A 84 -7.04 5.85 -8.38
C ARG A 84 -8.45 5.35 -8.70
N ARG A 85 -8.63 4.70 -9.87
CA ARG A 85 -9.92 4.16 -10.27
C ARG A 85 -10.42 3.09 -9.29
N GLU A 86 -9.58 2.11 -8.98
CA GLU A 86 -9.94 1.02 -8.06
C GLU A 86 -10.28 1.55 -6.66
N ILE A 87 -9.53 2.51 -6.13
CA ILE A 87 -9.82 3.12 -4.83
C ILE A 87 -11.11 3.94 -4.87
N ALA A 88 -11.38 4.67 -5.95
CA ALA A 88 -12.63 5.39 -6.12
C ALA A 88 -13.84 4.44 -6.14
N GLU A 89 -13.74 3.31 -6.85
CA GLU A 89 -14.75 2.26 -6.88
C GLU A 89 -15.00 1.67 -5.48
N ILE A 90 -13.92 1.34 -4.75
CA ILE A 90 -14.01 0.81 -3.38
C ILE A 90 -14.67 1.84 -2.45
N ASN A 91 -14.27 3.11 -2.52
CA ASN A 91 -14.84 4.17 -1.69
C ASN A 91 -16.30 4.44 -2.02
N ALA A 92 -16.70 4.34 -3.29
CA ALA A 92 -18.10 4.49 -3.71
C ALA A 92 -18.97 3.32 -3.23
N ALA A 93 -18.41 2.10 -3.18
CA ALA A 93 -19.11 0.91 -2.69
C ALA A 93 -19.18 0.80 -1.16
N ARG A 94 -18.36 1.56 -0.41
CA ARG A 94 -18.41 1.55 1.05
C ARG A 94 -19.78 2.06 1.54
N PRO A 95 -20.49 1.29 2.38
CA PRO A 95 -21.75 1.75 2.95
C PRO A 95 -21.47 3.02 3.76
N LYS A 96 -22.07 4.13 3.34
CA LYS A 96 -22.07 5.34 4.15
C LYS A 96 -22.93 5.02 5.36
N HIS A 97 -22.32 4.98 6.55
CA HIS A 97 -23.09 4.98 7.79
C HIS A 97 -23.90 6.28 7.80
N LEU A 98 -25.18 6.18 7.44
CA LEU A 98 -26.17 7.18 7.75
C LEU A 98 -26.35 7.07 9.27
N GLY A 99 -25.58 7.84 10.01
CA GLY A 99 -25.73 7.92 11.46
C GLY A 99 -27.19 8.22 11.77
N ALA A 100 -27.86 7.27 12.43
CA ALA A 100 -29.08 7.60 13.15
C ALA A 100 -28.65 8.57 14.26
N GLY A 101 -29.24 9.76 14.25
CA GLY A 101 -28.97 10.83 15.20
C GLY A 101 -29.40 10.54 16.63
#